data_AF-A0A1Y3WYH2-F1
#
_entry.id   AF-A0A1Y3WYH2-F1
#
_cell.length_a   1.000
_cell.length_b   1.000
_cell.length_c   1.000
_cell.angle_alpha   90.00
_cell.angle_beta   90.00
_cell.angle_gamma   90.00
#
_symmetry.space_group_name_H-M   'P 1'
#
loop_
_entity.id
_entity.type
_entity.pdbx_description
1 polymer ?
#
loop_
_entity_poly.entity_id
_entity_poly.type
_entity_poly.pdbx_seq_one_letter_code
_entity_poly.pdbx_strand_id
1 'polypeptide(L)'
;MNNASKQVPQHEQQEKYALREMLDSCLQAQPNANNNDVTRSILADTLKSKFQCFRGHSLPYIEDLPFQYEMCLKYPQTLETDIEKYVVKFGFGDVTSKCELSDKYETTFQVFAILDKETVATLVDGALYHIKGTFRDFANNSAETGFKLPSGKCLVDYPSVGVSAFGDKPFIDMGTLVIDSLSFTQIKQQ
;
A
#
# COMPACT_ATOMS: atom_id res chain seq x y z
N MET A 1 -51.15 12.26 18.45
CA MET A 1 -49.73 12.47 18.84
C MET A 1 -48.89 11.62 17.92
N ASN A 2 -48.38 12.20 16.84
CA ASN A 2 -47.58 11.47 15.84
C ASN A 2 -46.11 11.56 16.22
N ASN A 3 -45.54 10.44 16.65
CA ASN A 3 -44.10 10.27 16.84
C ASN A 3 -43.44 10.14 15.46
N ALA A 4 -42.94 11.24 14.93
CA ALA A 4 -41.98 11.23 13.83
C ALA A 4 -40.57 11.12 14.42
N SER A 5 -40.10 9.89 14.60
CA SER A 5 -38.69 9.63 14.90
C SER A 5 -37.86 10.00 13.68
N LYS A 6 -37.27 11.20 13.71
CA LYS A 6 -36.24 11.60 12.74
C LYS A 6 -35.08 10.62 12.83
N GLN A 7 -34.87 9.85 11.77
CA GLN A 7 -33.61 9.14 11.55
C GLN A 7 -32.51 10.19 11.42
N VAL A 8 -31.58 10.18 12.37
CA VAL A 8 -30.33 10.93 12.28
C VAL A 8 -29.44 10.16 11.29
N PRO A 9 -28.79 10.81 10.31
CA PRO A 9 -27.87 10.13 9.41
C PRO A 9 -26.72 9.56 10.24
N GLN A 10 -26.41 8.27 10.03
CA GLN A 10 -25.14 7.69 10.45
C GLN A 10 -24.02 8.47 9.74
N HIS A 11 -23.39 9.41 10.46
CA HIS A 11 -22.00 9.72 10.16
C HIS A 11 -21.23 8.43 10.46
N GLU A 12 -20.91 7.68 9.41
CA GLU A 12 -19.94 6.58 9.48
C GLU A 12 -18.72 7.11 10.22
N GLN A 13 -18.41 6.52 11.38
CA GLN A 13 -17.14 6.73 12.04
C GLN A 13 -16.08 6.26 11.05
N GLN A 14 -15.47 7.19 10.29
CA GLN A 14 -14.37 6.87 9.41
C GLN A 14 -13.32 6.12 10.22
N GLU A 15 -13.01 4.88 9.81
CA GLU A 15 -11.94 4.10 10.43
C GLU A 15 -10.66 4.93 10.40
N LYS A 16 -10.02 5.05 11.58
CA LYS A 16 -8.88 5.93 11.76
C LYS A 16 -7.60 5.17 11.43
N TYR A 17 -7.21 5.18 10.16
CA TYR A 17 -5.99 4.51 9.71
C TYR A 17 -4.72 5.30 10.05
N ALA A 18 -3.65 4.60 10.43
CA ALA A 18 -2.36 5.22 10.70
C ALA A 18 -1.76 5.93 9.48
N LEU A 19 -1.94 5.38 8.28
CA LEU A 19 -1.52 6.02 7.03
C LEU A 19 -2.22 7.35 6.80
N ARG A 20 -3.54 7.41 7.04
CA ARG A 20 -4.34 8.61 6.86
C ARG A 20 -3.80 9.77 7.71
N GLU A 21 -3.55 9.54 8.99
CA GLU A 21 -3.03 10.57 9.89
C GLU A 21 -1.66 11.10 9.42
N MET A 22 -0.82 10.20 8.91
CA MET A 22 0.49 10.57 8.38
C MET A 22 0.36 11.42 7.10
N LEU A 23 -0.51 11.03 6.16
CA LEU A 23 -0.75 11.78 4.93
C LEU A 23 -1.39 13.14 5.20
N ASP A 24 -2.42 13.20 6.06
CA ASP A 24 -3.07 14.45 6.49
C ASP A 24 -2.05 15.42 7.11
N SER A 25 -1.13 14.90 7.95
CA SER A 25 -0.05 15.71 8.54
C SER A 25 0.93 16.25 7.49
N CYS A 26 1.29 15.45 6.49
CA CYS A 26 2.17 15.90 5.41
C CYS A 26 1.52 17.01 4.56
N LEU A 27 0.24 16.84 4.21
CA LEU A 27 -0.51 17.83 3.45
C LEU A 27 -0.73 19.12 4.24
N GLN A 28 -0.96 19.03 5.55
CA GLN A 28 -1.04 20.21 6.41
C GLN A 28 0.30 20.97 6.47
N ALA A 29 1.43 20.26 6.51
CA ALA A 29 2.75 20.87 6.47
C ALA A 29 3.13 21.43 5.09
N GLN A 30 2.44 21.00 4.04
CA GLN A 30 2.70 21.38 2.65
C GLN A 30 1.38 21.77 1.94
N PRO A 31 0.72 22.87 2.34
CA PRO A 31 -0.61 23.24 1.83
C PRO A 31 -0.62 23.51 0.32
N ASN A 32 0.54 23.80 -0.26
CA ASN A 32 0.73 24.07 -1.68
C ASN A 32 1.03 22.81 -2.50
N ALA A 33 0.98 21.61 -1.89
CA ALA A 33 1.44 20.37 -2.53
C ALA A 33 0.81 20.13 -3.91
N ASN A 34 -0.43 20.54 -4.14
CA ASN A 34 -1.12 20.33 -5.42
C ASN A 34 -0.98 21.48 -6.44
N ASN A 35 -0.18 22.52 -6.17
CA ASN A 35 -0.12 23.70 -7.04
C ASN A 35 0.56 23.43 -8.39
N ASN A 36 1.64 22.64 -8.42
CA ASN A 36 2.39 22.30 -9.62
C ASN A 36 3.27 21.06 -9.41
N ASP A 37 3.98 20.63 -10.45
CA ASP A 37 4.82 19.43 -10.39
C ASP A 37 5.96 19.53 -9.37
N VAL A 38 6.51 20.73 -9.15
CA VAL A 38 7.59 20.93 -8.16
C VAL A 38 7.06 20.71 -6.75
N THR A 39 5.90 21.28 -6.41
CA THR A 39 5.30 21.10 -5.08
C THR A 39 4.86 19.66 -4.85
N ARG A 40 4.38 18.98 -5.90
CA ARG A 40 4.03 17.55 -5.85
C ARG A 40 5.27 16.68 -5.63
N SER A 41 6.37 16.97 -6.33
CA SER A 41 7.64 16.27 -6.13
C SER A 41 8.19 16.43 -4.71
N ILE A 42 8.08 17.63 -4.12
CA ILE A 42 8.50 17.87 -2.72
C ILE A 42 7.70 16.99 -1.75
N LEU A 43 6.39 16.86 -1.96
CA LEU A 43 5.56 15.96 -1.15
C LEU A 43 5.97 14.50 -1.36
N ALA A 44 6.17 14.06 -2.61
CA ALA A 44 6.63 12.71 -2.92
C ALA A 44 7.96 12.36 -2.21
N ASP A 45 8.93 13.27 -2.24
CA ASP A 45 10.23 13.10 -1.55
C ASP A 45 10.08 13.05 -0.02
N THR A 46 9.13 13.82 0.52
CA THR A 46 8.80 13.81 1.95
C THR A 46 8.21 12.46 2.36
N LEU A 47 7.27 11.93 1.58
CA LEU A 47 6.64 10.62 1.81
C LEU A 47 7.66 9.49 1.73
N LYS A 48 8.51 9.51 0.69
CA LYS A 48 9.61 8.57 0.52
C LYS A 48 10.53 8.58 1.74
N SER A 49 10.99 9.75 2.17
CA SER A 49 11.90 9.89 3.29
C SER A 49 11.29 9.37 4.60
N LYS A 50 10.00 9.66 4.86
CA LYS A 50 9.28 9.17 6.04
C LYS A 50 9.21 7.64 6.09
N PHE A 51 8.91 6.99 4.97
CA PHE A 51 8.86 5.53 4.91
C PHE A 51 10.26 4.92 5.03
N GLN A 52 11.26 5.53 4.41
CA GLN A 52 12.64 5.04 4.46
C GLN A 52 13.24 5.04 5.88
N CYS A 53 12.71 5.86 6.81
CA CYS A 53 13.05 5.76 8.23
C CYS A 53 12.68 4.41 8.88
N PHE A 54 11.80 3.61 8.26
CA PHE A 54 11.39 2.30 8.75
C PHE A 54 12.09 1.14 8.03
N ARG A 55 13.10 1.38 7.19
CA ARG A 55 13.86 0.30 6.55
C ARG A 55 14.44 -0.65 7.60
N GLY A 56 14.20 -1.95 7.44
CA GLY A 56 14.59 -2.99 8.38
C GLY A 56 13.69 -3.13 9.61
N HIS A 57 12.57 -2.40 9.68
CA HIS A 57 11.62 -2.42 10.79
C HIS A 57 10.18 -2.66 10.32
N SER A 58 9.25 -2.89 11.27
CA SER A 58 7.82 -2.92 10.92
C SER A 58 7.36 -1.56 10.43
N LEU A 59 6.46 -1.54 9.47
CA LEU A 59 5.87 -0.32 8.91
C LEU A 59 4.45 -0.14 9.46
N PRO A 60 4.26 0.67 10.52
CA PRO A 60 2.97 0.76 11.21
C PRO A 60 1.86 1.34 10.34
N TYR A 61 2.20 2.07 9.27
CA TYR A 61 1.23 2.72 8.40
C TYR A 61 0.41 1.75 7.54
N ILE A 62 0.80 0.48 7.44
CA ILE A 62 0.09 -0.48 6.57
C ILE A 62 -0.61 -1.60 7.33
N GLU A 63 -0.38 -1.74 8.64
CA GLU A 63 -0.82 -2.94 9.37
C GLU A 63 -2.34 -3.07 9.53
N ASP A 64 -3.05 -1.94 9.56
CA ASP A 64 -4.49 -1.83 9.74
C ASP A 64 -5.26 -1.69 8.41
N LEU A 65 -4.55 -1.56 7.29
CA LEU A 65 -5.17 -1.37 6.00
C LEU A 65 -5.68 -2.70 5.40
N PRO A 66 -6.84 -2.69 4.72
CA PRO A 66 -7.29 -3.84 3.95
C PRO A 66 -6.56 -3.88 2.60
N PHE A 67 -5.70 -4.87 2.40
CA PHE A 67 -5.04 -5.11 1.12
C PHE A 67 -5.74 -6.21 0.33
N GLN A 68 -5.96 -5.99 -0.95
CA GLN A 68 -6.43 -7.03 -1.84
C GLN A 68 -5.26 -7.89 -2.32
N TYR A 69 -5.35 -9.21 -2.18
CA TYR A 69 -4.42 -10.11 -2.87
C TYR A 69 -4.78 -10.15 -4.38
N GLU A 70 -3.82 -9.77 -5.23
CA GLU A 70 -4.07 -9.62 -6.67
C GLU A 70 -3.50 -10.77 -7.51
N MET A 71 -2.27 -11.21 -7.22
CA MET A 71 -1.58 -12.22 -8.03
C MET A 71 -0.33 -12.76 -7.36
N CYS A 72 0.17 -13.89 -7.88
CA CYS A 72 1.51 -14.38 -7.63
C CYS A 72 2.23 -14.75 -8.94
N LEU A 73 3.57 -14.73 -8.92
CA LEU A 73 4.41 -15.23 -10.00
C LEU A 73 5.53 -16.10 -9.43
N LYS A 74 5.71 -17.29 -10.01
CA LYS A 74 6.74 -18.25 -9.60
C LYS A 74 8.13 -17.79 -10.02
N TYR A 75 9.10 -17.83 -9.10
CA TYR A 75 10.51 -17.67 -9.46
C TYR A 75 11.04 -18.93 -10.19
N PRO A 76 11.94 -18.79 -11.17
CA PRO A 76 12.62 -19.92 -11.77
C PRO A 76 13.31 -20.77 -10.69
N GLN A 77 13.08 -22.08 -10.71
CA GLN A 77 13.82 -23.00 -9.83
C GLN A 77 15.28 -23.07 -10.28
N THR A 78 16.18 -22.97 -9.31
CA THR A 78 17.59 -23.26 -9.52
C THR A 78 17.92 -24.60 -8.86
N LEU A 79 19.01 -25.25 -9.29
CA LEU A 79 19.50 -26.49 -8.69
C LEU A 79 19.88 -26.34 -7.20
N GLU A 80 19.95 -25.10 -6.69
CA GLU A 80 20.40 -24.76 -5.33
C GLU A 80 19.24 -24.45 -4.37
N THR A 81 17.98 -24.43 -4.86
CA THR A 81 16.82 -24.03 -4.06
C THR A 81 15.75 -25.12 -4.06
N ASP A 82 15.66 -25.87 -2.96
CA ASP A 82 14.64 -26.92 -2.80
C ASP A 82 13.22 -26.38 -2.57
N ILE A 83 13.10 -25.11 -2.15
CA ILE A 83 11.83 -24.48 -1.81
C ILE A 83 11.37 -23.60 -2.98
N GLU A 84 10.18 -23.89 -3.52
CA GLU A 84 9.54 -23.03 -4.52
C GLU A 84 9.19 -21.67 -3.91
N LYS A 85 9.65 -20.59 -4.55
CA LYS A 85 9.38 -19.22 -4.15
C LYS A 85 8.52 -18.51 -5.18
N TYR A 86 7.66 -17.63 -4.70
CA TYR A 86 6.75 -16.82 -5.49
C TYR A 86 6.85 -15.37 -5.02
N VAL A 87 6.85 -14.42 -5.95
CA VAL A 87 6.48 -13.04 -5.60
C VAL A 87 4.96 -12.99 -5.55
N VAL A 88 4.42 -12.38 -4.49
CA VAL A 88 3.00 -12.06 -4.36
C VAL A 88 2.81 -10.56 -4.43
N LYS A 89 1.65 -10.15 -4.93
CA LYS A 89 1.22 -8.76 -5.02
C LYS A 89 -0.05 -8.55 -4.20
N PHE A 90 0.01 -7.53 -3.36
CA PHE A 90 -1.14 -6.96 -2.68
C PHE A 90 -1.36 -5.53 -3.16
N GLY A 91 -2.60 -5.17 -3.45
CA GLY A 91 -3.02 -3.83 -3.88
C GLY A 91 -3.83 -3.11 -2.81
N PHE A 92 -3.63 -1.79 -2.71
CA PHE A 92 -4.45 -0.91 -1.88
C PHE A 92 -4.94 0.30 -2.68
N GLY A 93 -6.19 0.70 -2.42
CA GLY A 93 -6.79 1.92 -2.95
C GLY A 93 -8.29 1.76 -3.20
N ASP A 94 -8.92 2.87 -3.58
CA ASP A 94 -10.38 2.99 -3.75
C ASP A 94 -10.96 1.99 -4.76
N VAL A 95 -10.19 1.60 -5.78
CA VAL A 95 -10.62 0.63 -6.80
C VAL A 95 -10.28 -0.81 -6.43
N THR A 96 -9.11 -1.05 -5.85
CA THR A 96 -8.59 -2.39 -5.57
C THR A 96 -9.17 -2.95 -4.27
N SER A 97 -8.77 -2.38 -3.14
CA SER A 97 -9.26 -2.79 -1.83
C SER A 97 -10.61 -2.17 -1.45
N LYS A 98 -11.15 -1.27 -2.28
CA LYS A 98 -12.40 -0.53 -2.02
C LYS A 98 -12.37 0.24 -0.72
N CYS A 99 -11.19 0.77 -0.38
CA CYS A 99 -10.95 1.52 0.85
C CYS A 99 -10.54 2.94 0.50
N GLU A 100 -11.42 3.91 0.75
CA GLU A 100 -11.13 5.34 0.67
C GLU A 100 -10.54 5.82 2.00
N LEU A 101 -9.30 6.32 1.98
CA LEU A 101 -8.64 6.82 3.18
C LEU A 101 -9.16 8.19 3.62
N SER A 102 -9.48 9.06 2.67
CA SER A 102 -9.76 10.46 2.92
C SER A 102 -10.53 11.08 1.76
N ASP A 103 -11.43 12.00 2.07
CA ASP A 103 -12.11 12.82 1.07
C ASP A 103 -11.21 13.93 0.51
N LYS A 104 -9.99 14.12 1.03
CA LYS A 104 -9.06 15.19 0.61
C LYS A 104 -8.10 14.78 -0.51
N TYR A 105 -7.88 13.48 -0.70
CA TYR A 105 -6.91 12.93 -1.65
C TYR A 105 -7.29 11.51 -2.02
N GLU A 106 -6.88 11.08 -3.20
CA GLU A 106 -6.92 9.68 -3.59
C GLU A 106 -5.58 9.04 -3.23
N THR A 107 -5.59 7.77 -2.80
CA THR A 107 -4.36 7.04 -2.48
C THR A 107 -4.36 5.65 -3.09
N THR A 108 -3.22 5.25 -3.65
CA THR A 108 -2.96 3.85 -4.03
C THR A 108 -1.53 3.46 -3.69
N PHE A 109 -1.29 2.17 -3.51
CA PHE A 109 0.04 1.58 -3.58
C PHE A 109 -0.03 0.06 -3.62
N GLN A 110 1.13 -0.55 -3.89
CA GLN A 110 1.29 -1.98 -4.02
C GLN A 110 2.29 -2.49 -2.98
N VAL A 111 2.12 -3.75 -2.58
CA VAL A 111 3.07 -4.45 -1.71
C VAL A 111 3.52 -5.73 -2.40
N PHE A 112 4.83 -5.89 -2.52
CA PHE A 112 5.48 -7.12 -2.96
C PHE A 112 6.13 -7.83 -1.77
N ALA A 113 5.95 -9.14 -1.74
CA ALA A 113 6.63 -10.04 -0.81
C ALA A 113 7.01 -11.33 -1.53
N ILE A 114 8.00 -12.03 -0.99
CA ILE A 114 8.38 -13.37 -1.47
C ILE A 114 7.90 -14.40 -0.46
N LEU A 115 7.06 -15.32 -0.92
CA LEU A 115 6.47 -16.39 -0.11
C LEU A 115 6.82 -17.76 -0.68
N ASP A 116 6.76 -18.79 0.14
CA ASP A 116 6.82 -20.18 -0.34
C ASP A 116 5.46 -20.66 -0.87
N LYS A 117 5.50 -21.78 -1.58
CA LYS A 117 4.33 -22.38 -2.24
C LYS A 117 3.19 -22.66 -1.26
N GLU A 118 3.50 -23.25 -0.12
CA GLU A 118 2.53 -23.65 0.89
C GLU A 118 1.80 -22.43 1.44
N THR A 119 2.53 -21.34 1.70
CA THR A 119 1.94 -20.08 2.15
C THR A 119 1.10 -19.44 1.05
N VAL A 120 1.59 -19.36 -0.19
CA VAL A 120 0.84 -18.79 -1.33
C VAL A 120 -0.46 -19.56 -1.58
N ALA A 121 -0.45 -20.89 -1.43
CA ALA A 121 -1.65 -21.72 -1.62
C ALA A 121 -2.80 -21.41 -0.65
N THR A 122 -2.56 -20.62 0.40
CA THR A 122 -3.60 -20.16 1.34
C THR A 122 -4.23 -18.82 0.96
N LEU A 123 -3.66 -18.10 -0.02
CA LEU A 123 -4.19 -16.84 -0.51
C LEU A 123 -5.32 -17.08 -1.51
N VAL A 124 -6.35 -16.25 -1.46
CA VAL A 124 -7.54 -16.32 -2.32
C VAL A 124 -7.60 -15.08 -3.19
N ASP A 125 -7.62 -15.27 -4.51
CA ASP A 125 -7.66 -14.18 -5.49
C ASP A 125 -8.79 -13.19 -5.16
N GLY A 126 -8.43 -11.91 -5.09
CA GLY A 126 -9.36 -10.81 -4.84
C GLY A 126 -9.83 -10.67 -3.39
N ALA A 127 -9.46 -11.56 -2.48
CA ALA A 127 -9.78 -11.45 -1.06
C ALA A 127 -8.94 -10.36 -0.37
N LEU A 128 -9.47 -9.82 0.74
CA LEU A 128 -8.83 -8.78 1.53
C LEU A 128 -8.06 -9.37 2.71
N TYR A 129 -6.90 -8.79 3.02
CA TYR A 129 -6.00 -9.21 4.07
C TYR A 129 -5.44 -8.00 4.82
N HIS A 130 -5.28 -8.13 6.13
CA HIS A 130 -4.31 -7.32 6.86
C HIS A 130 -2.93 -7.96 6.70
N ILE A 131 -1.91 -7.15 6.43
CA ILE A 131 -0.55 -7.62 6.22
C ILE A 131 0.41 -6.99 7.22
N LYS A 132 1.43 -7.73 7.63
CA LYS A 132 2.51 -7.26 8.50
C LYS A 132 3.83 -7.83 8.04
N GLY A 133 4.93 -7.15 8.34
CA GLY A 133 6.27 -7.64 8.06
C GLY A 133 7.31 -6.54 8.20
N THR A 134 8.52 -6.83 7.74
CA THR A 134 9.65 -5.90 7.78
C THR A 134 9.72 -5.13 6.48
N PHE A 135 9.65 -3.80 6.54
CA PHE A 135 9.83 -2.97 5.36
C PHE A 135 11.29 -3.00 4.90
N ARG A 136 11.53 -3.56 3.72
CA ARG A 136 12.86 -3.61 3.12
C ARG A 136 13.25 -2.25 2.57
N ASP A 137 12.44 -1.79 1.61
CA ASP A 137 12.52 -0.48 0.93
C ASP A 137 11.34 -0.38 -0.05
N PHE A 138 11.24 0.73 -0.76
CA PHE A 138 10.49 0.78 -2.01
C PHE A 138 11.17 -0.08 -3.08
N ALA A 139 10.40 -0.61 -4.02
CA ALA A 139 10.93 -1.38 -5.12
C ALA A 139 11.93 -0.53 -5.91
N ASN A 140 13.16 -1.04 -6.00
CA ASN A 140 14.28 -0.34 -6.60
C ASN A 140 15.28 -1.34 -7.21
N ASN A 141 16.37 -0.82 -7.77
CA ASN A 141 17.43 -1.59 -8.42
C ASN A 141 18.80 -1.45 -7.73
N SER A 142 18.84 -1.00 -6.47
CA SER A 142 20.09 -0.89 -5.71
C SER A 142 20.70 -2.27 -5.43
N ALA A 143 22.02 -2.30 -5.19
CA ALA A 143 22.69 -3.55 -4.82
C ALA A 143 22.28 -4.07 -3.44
N GLU A 144 21.86 -3.17 -2.54
CA GLU A 144 21.54 -3.49 -1.15
C GLU A 144 20.08 -3.94 -0.98
N THR A 145 19.12 -3.19 -1.53
CA THR A 145 17.68 -3.43 -1.34
C THR A 145 16.92 -3.71 -2.62
N GLY A 146 17.62 -3.85 -3.75
CA GLY A 146 16.98 -4.11 -5.04
C GLY A 146 16.09 -5.34 -5.02
N PHE A 147 14.93 -5.24 -5.66
CA PHE A 147 13.95 -6.31 -5.73
C PHE A 147 13.86 -6.86 -7.15
N LYS A 148 14.31 -8.12 -7.33
CA LYS A 148 14.27 -8.81 -8.61
C LYS A 148 12.97 -9.56 -8.77
N LEU A 149 12.28 -9.33 -9.87
CA LEU A 149 11.13 -10.11 -10.29
C LEU A 149 11.56 -11.48 -10.84
N PRO A 150 10.63 -12.44 -11.00
CA PRO A 150 10.92 -13.73 -11.63
C PRO A 150 11.57 -13.66 -13.01
N SER A 151 11.36 -12.57 -13.75
CA SER A 151 12.02 -12.30 -15.03
C SER A 151 13.51 -11.97 -14.92
N GLY A 152 14.03 -11.81 -13.70
CA GLY A 152 15.39 -11.34 -13.42
C GLY A 152 15.57 -9.82 -13.48
N LYS A 153 14.55 -9.07 -13.92
CA LYS A 153 14.56 -7.60 -13.97
C LYS A 153 14.16 -7.01 -12.61
N CYS A 154 14.67 -5.82 -12.32
CA CYS A 154 14.17 -4.99 -11.22
C CYS A 154 13.12 -4.01 -11.76
N LEU A 155 12.22 -3.59 -10.88
CA LEU A 155 11.38 -2.42 -11.09
C LEU A 155 11.84 -1.30 -10.16
N VAL A 156 11.56 -0.06 -10.54
CA VAL A 156 11.81 1.12 -9.71
C VAL A 156 10.48 1.84 -9.58
N ASP A 157 9.96 1.92 -8.36
CA ASP A 157 8.65 2.48 -8.10
C ASP A 157 8.61 3.12 -6.71
N TYR A 158 8.76 4.43 -6.71
CA TYR A 158 8.80 5.29 -5.52
C TYR A 158 7.50 6.08 -5.41
N PRO A 159 7.21 6.68 -4.24
CA PRO A 159 6.06 7.56 -4.12
C PRO A 159 6.05 8.66 -5.18
N SER A 160 4.87 8.95 -5.71
CA SER A 160 4.63 10.06 -6.63
C SER A 160 3.30 10.73 -6.28
N VAL A 161 3.21 12.02 -6.60
CA VAL A 161 1.98 12.79 -6.41
C VAL A 161 1.57 13.36 -7.76
N GLY A 162 0.35 13.06 -8.16
CA GLY A 162 -0.26 13.52 -9.40
C GLY A 162 -1.52 14.33 -9.15
N VAL A 163 -2.21 14.65 -10.24
CA VAL A 163 -3.56 15.24 -10.23
C VAL A 163 -4.55 14.09 -10.38
N SER A 164 -5.58 14.06 -9.54
CA SER A 164 -6.67 13.09 -9.68
C SER A 164 -7.30 13.18 -11.07
N ALA A 165 -7.65 12.02 -11.64
CA ALA A 165 -8.41 11.96 -12.89
C ALA A 165 -9.86 12.46 -12.74
N PHE A 166 -10.34 12.62 -11.49
CA PHE A 166 -11.74 12.86 -11.15
C PHE A 166 -11.97 14.19 -10.38
N GLY A 167 -10.93 15.02 -10.16
CA GLY A 167 -11.11 16.34 -9.55
C GLY A 167 -9.82 17.06 -9.15
N ASP A 168 -9.98 18.11 -8.33
CA ASP A 168 -8.89 19.00 -7.87
C ASP A 168 -8.08 18.43 -6.67
N LYS A 169 -8.28 17.16 -6.34
CA LYS A 169 -7.59 16.50 -5.23
C LYS A 169 -6.24 15.94 -5.71
N PRO A 170 -5.18 15.97 -4.87
CA PRO A 170 -3.96 15.27 -5.21
C PRO A 170 -4.21 13.75 -5.24
N PHE A 171 -3.59 13.09 -6.20
CA PHE A 171 -3.51 11.63 -6.28
C PHE A 171 -2.15 11.21 -5.71
N ILE A 172 -2.15 10.45 -4.62
CA ILE A 172 -0.94 10.02 -3.91
C ILE A 172 -0.72 8.54 -4.21
N ASP A 173 0.24 8.25 -5.07
CA ASP A 173 0.74 6.88 -5.27
C ASP A 173 1.93 6.67 -4.33
N MET A 174 1.85 5.73 -3.39
CA MET A 174 3.00 5.40 -2.53
C MET A 174 4.00 4.44 -3.21
N GLY A 175 3.76 4.07 -4.46
CA GLY A 175 4.61 3.17 -5.25
C GLY A 175 4.48 1.71 -4.82
N THR A 176 5.57 0.96 -4.93
CA THR A 176 5.61 -0.46 -4.55
C THR A 176 6.49 -0.65 -3.32
N LEU A 177 5.89 -1.05 -2.20
CA LEU A 177 6.61 -1.41 -0.98
C LEU A 177 7.09 -2.86 -1.07
N VAL A 178 8.32 -3.13 -0.65
CA VAL A 178 8.84 -4.50 -0.52
C VAL A 178 8.84 -4.87 0.96
N ILE A 179 8.09 -5.92 1.30
CA ILE A 179 7.93 -6.40 2.68
C ILE A 179 8.56 -7.80 2.81
N ASP A 180 9.53 -7.90 3.70
CA ASP A 180 10.14 -9.16 4.13
C ASP A 180 9.38 -9.79 5.29
N SER A 181 9.50 -11.11 5.44
CA SER A 181 8.85 -11.87 6.51
C SER A 181 7.35 -11.57 6.61
N LEU A 182 6.69 -11.39 5.45
CA LEU A 182 5.29 -11.02 5.36
C LEU A 182 4.41 -12.10 6.01
N SER A 183 3.55 -11.67 6.93
CA SER A 183 2.43 -12.43 7.46
C SER A 183 1.13 -11.73 7.10
N PHE A 184 0.04 -12.50 6.98
CA PHE A 184 -1.25 -11.96 6.60
C PHE A 184 -2.38 -12.64 7.35
N THR A 185 -3.49 -11.93 7.51
CA THR A 185 -4.74 -12.44 8.09
C THR A 185 -5.89 -12.03 7.20
N GLN A 186 -6.68 -13.00 6.73
CA GLN A 186 -7.82 -12.72 5.86
C GLN A 186 -8.90 -11.95 6.62
N ILE A 187 -9.39 -10.88 5.99
CA ILE A 187 -10.50 -10.09 6.48
C ILE A 187 -11.78 -10.80 6.05
N LYS A 188 -12.55 -11.31 7.03
CA LYS A 188 -13.85 -11.93 6.75
C LYS A 188 -14.88 -10.83 6.54
N GLN A 189 -15.42 -10.73 5.33
CA GLN A 189 -16.57 -9.89 5.05
C GLN A 189 -17.76 -10.46 5.84
N GLN A 190 -18.38 -9.64 6.69
CA GLN A 190 -19.62 -9.97 7.39
C GLN A 190 -20.82 -9.73 6.47
#